data_AF-A0A954Z6L5-F1
#
_entry.id   AF-A0A954Z6L5-F1
#
_cell.length_a   1.000
_cell.length_b   1.000
_cell.length_c   1.000
_cell.angle_alpha   90.00
_cell.angle_beta   90.00
_cell.angle_gamma   90.00
#
_symmetry.space_group_name_H-M   'P 1'
#
loop_
_entity.id
_entity.type
_entity.pdbx_description
1 polymer ?
#
loop_
_entity_poly.entity_id
_entity_poly.type
_entity_poly.pdbx_seq_one_letter_code
_entity_poly.pdbx_strand_id
1 'polypeptide(L)' 'KLTLSPALAALAQRERYLAFEVDGARHDIGVKYGVLMAQLAHSLSGRDRDRILTELVQLLADQRSS' A
#
# COMPACT_ATOMS: atom_id res chain seq x y z
N LYS A 1 11.12 24.70 -13.26
CA LYS A 1 11.60 23.30 -13.35
C LYS A 1 10.47 22.48 -13.95
N LEU A 2 10.63 21.91 -15.14
CA LEU A 2 9.57 21.08 -15.74
C LEU A 2 9.47 19.78 -14.94
N THR A 3 8.28 19.45 -14.43
CA THR A 3 8.04 18.19 -13.71
C THR A 3 7.68 17.08 -14.70
N LEU A 4 7.68 15.82 -14.24
CA LEU A 4 7.47 14.66 -15.13
C LEU A 4 6.10 14.68 -15.82
N SER A 5 5.03 15.07 -15.11
CA SER A 5 3.67 14.99 -15.64
C SER A 5 3.40 15.96 -16.81
N PRO A 6 3.80 17.25 -16.75
CA PRO A 6 3.70 18.15 -17.90
C PRO A 6 4.53 17.69 -19.12
N ALA A 7 5.70 17.11 -18.90
CA ALA A 7 6.54 16.57 -19.97
C ALA A 7 5.86 15.37 -20.65
N LEU A 8 5.27 14.47 -19.86
CA LEU A 8 4.52 13.31 -20.36
C LEU A 8 3.26 13.73 -21.12
N ALA A 9 2.55 14.76 -20.64
CA ALA A 9 1.35 15.29 -21.30
C ALA A 9 1.67 15.88 -22.69
N ALA A 10 2.82 16.56 -22.84
CA ALA A 10 3.27 17.06 -24.13
C ALA A 10 3.62 15.92 -25.11
N LEU A 11 4.20 14.82 -24.62
CA LEU A 11 4.53 13.65 -25.44
C LEU A 11 3.27 12.89 -25.89
N ALA A 12 2.26 12.79 -25.02
CA ALA A 12 0.98 12.14 -25.33
C ALA A 12 0.20 12.81 -26.47
N GLN A 13 0.51 14.07 -26.82
CA GLN A 13 -0.07 14.76 -27.98
C GLN A 13 0.59 14.36 -29.31
N ARG A 14 1.77 13.74 -29.25
CA ARG A 14 2.60 13.40 -30.43
C ARG A 14 2.64 11.91 -30.71
N GLU A 15 2.53 11.09 -29.66
CA GLU A 15 2.64 9.64 -29.74
C GLU A 15 1.54 8.94 -28.94
N ARG A 16 1.30 7.66 -29.26
CA ARG A 16 0.27 6.85 -28.60
C ARG A 16 0.58 6.70 -27.11
N TYR A 17 -0.26 7.31 -26.28
CA TYR A 17 -0.22 7.14 -24.83
C TYR A 17 -0.91 5.84 -24.41
N LEU A 18 -0.21 5.01 -23.64
CA LEU A 18 -0.72 3.72 -23.13
C LEU A 18 -0.79 3.73 -21.61
N ALA A 19 -1.82 3.10 -21.06
CA ALA A 19 -1.92 2.76 -19.66
C ALA A 19 -1.77 1.25 -19.49
N PHE A 20 -1.10 0.84 -18.41
CA PHE A 20 -0.98 -0.55 -18.01
C PHE A 20 -1.71 -0.76 -16.69
N GLU A 21 -2.65 -1.69 -16.68
CA GLU A 21 -3.31 -2.13 -15.46
C GLU A 21 -2.46 -3.23 -14.82
N VAL A 22 -2.07 -3.02 -13.57
CA VAL A 22 -1.27 -3.98 -12.82
C VAL A 22 -2.23 -4.96 -12.15
N ASP A 23 -2.07 -6.26 -12.44
CA ASP A 23 -2.76 -7.31 -11.71
C ASP A 23 -2.09 -7.51 -10.34
N GLY A 24 -2.68 -6.90 -9.32
CA GLY A 24 -2.21 -6.97 -7.94
C GLY A 24 -2.70 -5.84 -7.05
N ALA A 25 -2.52 -6.00 -5.73
CA ALA A 25 -2.87 -4.98 -4.76
C ALA A 25 -1.70 -4.00 -4.55
N ARG A 26 -1.86 -2.74 -4.98
CA ARG A 26 -0.93 -1.67 -4.66
C ARG A 26 -1.32 -1.02 -3.32
N HIS A 27 -0.44 -1.10 -2.34
CA HIS A 27 -0.59 -0.38 -1.07
C HIS A 27 0.08 0.99 -1.16
N ASP A 28 -0.66 2.05 -0.83
CA ASP A 28 -0.07 3.38 -0.70
C ASP A 28 0.69 3.48 0.62
N ILE A 29 2.01 3.50 0.53
CA ILE A 29 2.91 3.60 1.70
C ILE A 29 3.25 5.04 2.08
N GLY A 30 2.87 6.03 1.26
CA GLY A 30 3.15 7.45 1.49
C GLY A 30 2.15 8.13 2.43
N VAL A 31 1.02 7.49 2.71
CA VAL A 31 -0.02 8.00 3.62
C VAL A 31 0.25 7.59 5.07
N LYS A 32 -0.41 8.28 6.01
CA LYS A 32 -0.33 7.93 7.44
C LYS A 32 -0.73 6.47 7.64
N TYR A 33 0.13 5.71 8.31
CA TYR A 33 0.00 4.26 8.53
C TYR A 33 0.06 3.39 7.26
N GLY A 34 0.38 3.94 6.08
CA GLY A 34 0.43 3.18 4.82
C GLY A 34 1.40 2.00 4.86
N VAL A 35 2.60 2.21 5.43
CA VAL A 35 3.58 1.14 5.64
C VAL A 35 3.04 0.06 6.60
N LEU A 36 2.43 0.46 7.71
CA LEU A 36 1.86 -0.46 8.69
C LEU A 36 0.78 -1.34 8.04
N MET A 37 -0.12 -0.73 7.26
CA MET A 37 -1.17 -1.47 6.55
C MET A 37 -0.59 -2.43 5.51
N ALA A 38 0.42 -2.01 4.75
CA ALA A 38 1.10 -2.88 3.78
C ALA A 38 1.77 -4.09 4.46
N GLN A 39 2.43 -3.87 5.60
CA GLN A 39 3.06 -4.94 6.37
C GLN A 39 2.03 -5.91 6.94
N LEU A 40 0.93 -5.41 7.51
CA LEU A 40 -0.16 -6.26 8.00
C LEU A 40 -0.78 -7.10 6.87
N ALA A 41 -1.09 -6.48 5.73
CA ALA A 41 -1.63 -7.19 4.57
C ALA A 41 -0.69 -8.32 4.10
N HIS A 42 0.62 -8.05 4.06
CA HIS A 42 1.62 -9.06 3.70
C HIS A 42 1.68 -10.20 4.72
N SER A 43 1.82 -9.89 6.01
CA SER A 43 1.98 -10.90 7.06
C SER A 43 0.72 -11.74 7.27
N LEU A 44 -0.47 -11.14 7.11
CA LEU A 44 -1.75 -11.86 7.19
C LEU A 44 -2.02 -12.78 5.99
N SER A 45 -1.37 -12.53 4.86
CA SER A 45 -1.43 -13.40 3.68
C SER A 45 -0.41 -14.55 3.73
N GLY A 46 0.46 -14.56 4.74
CA GLY A 46 1.60 -15.48 4.85
C GLY A 46 1.48 -16.50 5.97
N ARG A 47 2.59 -17.21 6.22
CA ARG A 47 2.68 -18.28 7.24
C ARG A 47 2.54 -17.75 8.67
N ASP A 48 2.84 -16.48 8.90
CA ASP A 48 2.83 -15.87 10.23
C ASP A 48 1.45 -15.33 10.63
N ARG A 49 0.41 -15.52 9.79
CA ARG A 49 -0.93 -14.99 10.00
C ARG A 49 -1.48 -15.24 11.41
N ASP A 50 -1.39 -16.48 11.90
CA ASP A 50 -1.97 -16.85 13.19
C ASP A 50 -1.27 -16.15 14.35
N ARG A 51 0.05 -16.02 14.27
CA ARG A 51 0.85 -15.27 15.24
C ARG A 51 0.45 -13.80 15.24
N ILE A 52 0.38 -13.17 14.06
CA ILE A 52 0.01 -11.75 13.93
C ILE A 52 -1.39 -11.49 14.46
N LEU A 53 -2.36 -12.35 14.14
CA LEU A 53 -3.72 -12.22 14.66
C LEU A 53 -3.75 -12.34 16.19
N THR A 54 -2.98 -13.27 16.76
CA THR A 54 -2.87 -13.43 18.22
C THR A 54 -2.32 -12.16 18.86
N GLU A 55 -1.21 -11.63 18.35
CA GLU A 55 -0.59 -10.40 18.87
C GLU A 55 -1.53 -9.19 18.75
N LEU A 56 -2.26 -9.05 17.64
CA LEU A 56 -3.24 -7.97 17.46
C LEU A 56 -4.40 -8.07 18.47
N VAL A 57 -4.93 -9.27 18.70
CA VAL A 57 -5.99 -9.48 19.70
C VAL A 57 -5.48 -9.17 21.11
N GLN A 58 -4.25 -9.58 21.44
CA GLN A 58 -3.63 -9.28 22.73
C GLN A 58 -3.53 -7.77 22.96
N LEU A 59 -3.02 -7.02 21.97
CA LEU A 59 -2.91 -5.55 22.03
C LEU A 59 -4.27 -4.88 22.26
N LEU A 60 -5.32 -5.38 21.61
CA LEU A 60 -6.68 -4.85 21.77
C LEU A 60 -7.26 -5.17 23.16
N ALA A 61 -6.93 -6.33 23.73
CA ALA A 61 -7.34 -6.71 25.07
C ALA A 61 -6.66 -5.82 26.13
N ASP A 62 -5.36 -5.60 25.99
CA ASP A 62 -4.57 -4.78 26.93
C ASP A 62 -5.06 -3.31 26.94
N GLN A 63 -5.46 -2.77 25.78
CA GLN A 63 -6.04 -1.42 25.68
C GLN A 63 -7.39 -1.27 26.38
N ARG A 64 -8.16 -2.35 26.56
CA ARG A 64 -9.46 -2.32 27.26
C ARG A 64 -9.32 -2.37 28.78
N SER A 65 -8.16 -2.81 29.28
CA SER A 65 -7.85 -2.91 30.71
C SER A 65 -7.15 -1.68 31.31
N SER A 66 -6.80 -0.70 30.47
CA SER A 66 -6.22 0.59 30.88
C SER A 66 -7.24 1.71 30.83
#